data_AF-A0A0M0J946-F1
#
_entry.id   AF-A0A0M0J946-F1
#
_cell.length_a   1.000
_cell.length_b   1.000
_cell.length_c   1.000
_cell.angle_alpha   90.00
_cell.angle_beta   90.00
_cell.angle_gamma   90.00
#
_symmetry.space_group_name_H-M   'P 1'
#
loop_
_entity.id
_entity.type
_entity.pdbx_description
1 polymer ?
#
loop_
_entity_poly.entity_id
_entity_poly.type
_entity_poly.pdbx_seq_one_letter_code
_entity_poly.pdbx_strand_id
1 'polypeptide(L)'
;MCTGLTYNLADYFVRARDLICSDVPDHICPAADCTITLKFFPQFVNADTPGVLMKDEHTSQCSTAKNTHAMQAWKDGLESFKQNPKVASFTLERNEAKRQFSVFHRFTPAGTEYDCSIPRYATEFANVSKSYTDGLISIEDCWTGAAGAASCLSKALHEVGLDMEPMGKAGTDAMAGTGITHTSLSCTTNPTSIFKRLANDDVQVVNPKDHSWRKSDHHNAFEGLTFDEKVEDVSGPTLVLSHTTRASRRS
;
A
#
# COMPACT_ATOMS: atom_id res chain seq x y z
N MET A 1 17.26 25.70 3.35
CA MET A 1 17.13 24.68 4.42
C MET A 1 16.79 25.41 5.71
N CYS A 2 15.63 25.14 6.32
CA CYS A 2 15.26 25.75 7.59
C CYS A 2 16.10 25.09 8.72
N THR A 3 17.11 25.79 9.21
CA THR A 3 17.93 25.36 10.36
C THR A 3 17.12 25.41 11.66
N GLY A 4 17.13 24.32 12.42
CA GLY A 4 16.56 24.25 13.78
C GLY A 4 15.25 23.48 13.93
N LEU A 5 14.63 23.02 12.83
CA LEU A 5 13.49 22.09 12.90
C LEU A 5 14.01 20.65 12.98
N THR A 6 13.92 20.05 14.16
CA THR A 6 13.99 18.59 14.31
C THR A 6 12.82 17.99 13.53
N TYR A 7 13.12 17.43 12.36
CA TYR A 7 12.09 16.89 11.47
C TYR A 7 11.72 15.47 11.91
N ASN A 8 10.69 15.35 12.75
CA ASN A 8 10.07 14.09 13.11
C ASN A 8 8.78 13.90 12.30
N LEU A 9 8.70 12.81 11.53
CA LEU A 9 7.60 12.56 10.61
C LEU A 9 6.28 12.27 11.34
N ALA A 10 6.34 11.57 12.48
CA ALA A 10 5.18 11.37 13.34
C ALA A 10 4.60 12.69 13.82
N ASP A 11 5.44 13.61 14.30
CA ASP A 11 4.99 14.92 14.78
C ASP A 11 4.37 15.77 13.65
N TYR A 12 4.88 15.66 12.43
CA TYR A 12 4.27 16.29 11.26
C TYR A 12 2.84 15.78 11.05
N PHE A 13 2.64 14.48 11.07
CA PHE A 13 1.32 13.89 10.89
C PHE A 13 0.38 14.19 12.05
N VAL A 14 0.86 14.18 13.30
CA VAL A 14 0.07 14.61 14.47
C VAL A 14 -0.39 16.05 14.31
N ARG A 15 0.48 16.98 13.88
CA ARG A 15 0.07 18.37 13.59
C ARG A 15 -0.98 18.46 12.48
N ALA A 16 -0.85 17.65 11.43
CA ALA A 16 -1.85 17.59 10.36
C ALA A 16 -3.20 17.09 10.90
N ARG A 17 -3.20 16.07 11.75
CA ARG A 17 -4.40 15.59 12.46
C ARG A 17 -5.00 16.66 13.35
N ASP A 18 -4.18 17.34 14.15
CA ASP A 18 -4.64 18.40 15.05
C ASP A 18 -5.32 19.54 14.28
N LEU A 19 -4.75 19.93 13.13
CA LEU A 19 -5.34 20.93 12.24
C LEU A 19 -6.66 20.46 11.60
N ILE A 20 -6.69 19.24 11.05
CA ILE A 20 -7.91 18.70 10.43
C ILE A 20 -9.04 18.60 11.48
N CYS A 21 -8.71 18.10 12.66
CA CYS A 21 -9.68 17.90 13.72
C CYS A 21 -10.12 19.19 14.42
N SER A 22 -9.34 20.28 14.38
CA SER A 22 -9.80 21.57 14.91
C SER A 22 -10.92 22.19 14.07
N ASP A 23 -11.02 21.79 12.80
CA ASP A 23 -12.02 22.30 11.86
C ASP A 23 -13.31 21.45 11.86
N VAL A 24 -13.31 20.30 12.55
CA VAL A 24 -14.51 19.45 12.69
C VAL A 24 -15.32 19.91 13.90
N PRO A 25 -16.61 20.27 13.74
CA PRO A 25 -17.44 20.66 14.88
C PRO A 25 -17.58 19.51 15.91
N ASP A 26 -17.49 19.84 17.20
CA ASP A 26 -17.55 18.85 18.30
C ASP A 26 -18.80 17.96 18.27
N HIS A 27 -19.93 18.49 17.81
CA HIS A 27 -21.18 17.72 17.70
C HIS A 27 -21.19 16.70 16.55
N ILE A 28 -20.25 16.79 15.61
CA ILE A 28 -20.04 15.83 14.52
C ILE A 28 -19.01 14.79 14.92
N CYS A 29 -17.85 15.24 15.44
CA CYS A 29 -16.80 14.36 15.93
C CYS A 29 -16.04 15.11 17.04
N PRO A 30 -16.19 14.71 18.31
CA PRO A 30 -15.43 15.30 19.39
C PRO A 30 -13.93 15.18 19.12
N ALA A 31 -13.14 16.19 19.50
CA ALA A 31 -11.69 16.18 19.27
C ALA A 31 -10.97 14.93 19.86
N ALA A 32 -11.52 14.34 20.93
CA ALA A 32 -11.00 13.10 21.53
C ALA A 32 -11.18 11.87 20.63
N ASP A 33 -12.22 11.87 19.79
CA ASP A 33 -12.58 10.75 18.91
C ASP A 33 -12.12 11.00 17.46
N CYS A 34 -11.71 12.24 17.15
CA CYS A 34 -11.25 12.62 15.82
C CYS A 34 -9.86 12.02 15.52
N THR A 35 -9.86 11.07 14.60
CA THR A 35 -8.69 10.38 14.07
C THR A 35 -8.55 10.61 12.58
N ILE A 36 -7.32 10.55 12.07
CA ILE A 36 -7.08 10.49 10.62
C ILE A 36 -6.27 9.25 10.30
N THR A 37 -6.48 8.71 9.10
CA THR A 37 -5.75 7.56 8.58
C THR A 37 -4.94 7.98 7.37
N LEU A 38 -3.67 7.60 7.35
CA LEU A 38 -2.72 7.87 6.28
C LEU A 38 -2.08 6.57 5.82
N LYS A 39 -1.86 6.43 4.52
CA LYS A 39 -1.04 5.34 3.98
C LYS A 39 0.37 5.86 3.76
N PHE A 40 1.35 5.23 4.40
CA PHE A 40 2.75 5.58 4.21
C PHE A 40 3.40 4.55 3.30
N PHE A 41 3.77 4.98 2.10
CA PHE A 41 4.36 4.12 1.08
C PHE A 41 5.85 4.41 0.89
N PRO A 42 6.67 3.45 0.46
CA PRO A 42 8.09 3.66 0.21
C PRO A 42 8.40 4.85 -0.71
N GLN A 43 7.49 5.19 -1.62
CA GLN A 43 7.58 6.35 -2.51
C GLN A 43 7.67 7.69 -1.76
N PHE A 44 7.14 7.80 -0.53
CA PHE A 44 7.25 9.02 0.30
C PHE A 44 8.70 9.35 0.66
N VAL A 45 9.56 8.33 0.72
CA VAL A 45 10.99 8.48 0.97
C VAL A 45 11.81 8.28 -0.31
N ASN A 46 11.16 8.47 -1.47
CA ASN A 46 11.75 8.32 -2.79
C ASN A 46 12.38 6.94 -2.99
N ALA A 47 11.74 5.88 -2.50
CA ALA A 47 12.09 4.52 -2.90
C ALA A 47 11.53 4.20 -4.30
N ASP A 48 12.24 3.36 -5.03
CA ASP A 48 11.85 2.79 -6.32
C ASP A 48 11.51 1.31 -6.11
N THR A 49 10.22 1.03 -5.86
CA THR A 49 9.74 -0.34 -5.57
C THR A 49 8.84 -0.97 -6.65
N PRO A 50 8.99 -0.67 -7.96
CA PRO A 50 8.21 -1.37 -8.98
C PRO A 50 8.58 -2.85 -8.95
N GLY A 51 7.56 -3.70 -9.09
CA GLY A 51 7.78 -5.12 -9.31
C GLY A 51 8.36 -5.37 -10.70
N VAL A 52 9.04 -6.50 -10.86
CA VAL A 52 9.50 -6.99 -12.16
C VAL A 52 8.29 -7.55 -12.91
N LEU A 53 8.00 -7.16 -14.14
CA LEU A 53 6.87 -7.71 -14.89
C LEU A 53 7.27 -8.99 -15.66
N MET A 54 8.47 -9.01 -16.21
CA MET A 54 9.01 -10.09 -17.06
C MET A 54 10.37 -10.61 -16.57
N LYS A 55 10.73 -11.86 -16.90
CA LYS A 55 11.95 -12.51 -16.38
C LYS A 55 13.26 -11.85 -16.82
N ASP A 56 13.23 -11.16 -17.95
CA ASP A 56 14.36 -10.46 -18.55
C ASP A 56 14.53 -9.02 -18.04
N GLU A 57 13.62 -8.54 -17.19
CA GLU A 57 13.79 -7.25 -16.55
C GLU A 57 14.79 -7.33 -15.40
N HIS A 58 15.65 -6.33 -15.33
CA HIS A 58 16.66 -6.19 -14.29
C HIS A 58 16.54 -4.84 -13.62
N THR A 59 16.63 -4.82 -12.28
CA THR A 59 16.73 -3.57 -11.52
C THR A 59 18.01 -2.84 -11.90
N SER A 60 17.90 -1.56 -12.23
CA SER A 60 19.07 -0.75 -12.56
C SER A 60 19.95 -0.50 -11.32
N GLN A 61 21.26 -0.30 -11.51
CA GLN A 61 22.16 0.07 -10.40
C GLN A 61 21.73 1.36 -9.70
N CYS A 62 21.16 2.31 -10.45
CA CYS A 62 20.62 3.56 -9.91
C CYS A 62 19.44 3.28 -8.97
N SER A 63 18.51 2.42 -9.37
CA SER A 63 17.36 2.01 -8.54
C SER A 63 17.81 1.31 -7.26
N THR A 64 18.81 0.43 -7.34
CA THR A 64 19.40 -0.22 -6.16
C THR A 64 20.00 0.82 -5.20
N ALA A 65 20.84 1.73 -5.69
CA ALA A 65 21.46 2.75 -4.86
C ALA A 65 20.42 3.69 -4.23
N LYS A 66 19.42 4.10 -5.01
CA LYS A 66 18.27 4.91 -4.55
C LYS A 66 17.53 4.21 -3.41
N ASN A 67 17.24 2.92 -3.54
CA ASN A 67 16.58 2.14 -2.49
C ASN A 67 17.42 1.99 -1.23
N THR A 68 18.74 1.82 -1.35
CA THR A 68 19.64 1.78 -0.19
C THR A 68 19.53 3.08 0.63
N HIS A 69 19.52 4.24 -0.02
CA HIS A 69 19.35 5.52 0.67
C HIS A 69 17.93 5.71 1.23
N ALA A 70 16.91 5.36 0.45
CA ALA A 70 15.51 5.46 0.87
C ALA A 70 15.20 4.57 2.08
N MET A 71 15.86 3.41 2.21
CA MET A 71 15.65 2.48 3.32
C MET A 71 16.01 3.09 4.68
N GLN A 72 17.01 3.98 4.75
CA GLN A 72 17.32 4.67 6.00
C GLN A 72 16.18 5.61 6.40
N ALA A 73 15.76 6.48 5.48
CA ALA A 73 14.64 7.39 5.72
C ALA A 73 13.33 6.64 6.03
N TRP A 74 13.13 5.47 5.42
CA TRP A 74 12.01 4.58 5.72
C TRP A 74 12.02 4.12 7.17
N LYS A 75 13.16 3.59 7.63
CA LYS A 75 13.33 3.12 9.02
C LYS A 75 13.20 4.27 10.01
N ASP A 76 13.75 5.44 9.71
CA ASP A 76 13.65 6.62 10.58
C ASP A 76 12.20 7.10 10.71
N GLY A 77 11.45 7.12 9.60
CA GLY A 77 10.02 7.43 9.61
C GLY A 77 9.21 6.43 10.44
N LEU A 78 9.41 5.14 10.18
CA LEU A 78 8.78 4.05 10.92
C LEU A 78 9.10 4.06 12.42
N GLU A 79 10.35 4.30 12.79
CA GLU A 79 10.76 4.42 14.18
C GLU A 79 10.10 5.63 14.85
N SER A 80 9.98 6.75 14.13
CA SER A 80 9.27 7.92 14.65
C SER A 80 7.81 7.62 14.99
N PHE A 81 7.13 6.80 14.19
CA PHE A 81 5.75 6.38 14.46
C PHE A 81 5.68 5.48 15.69
N LYS A 82 6.56 4.48 15.76
CA LYS A 82 6.63 3.53 16.87
C LYS A 82 6.87 4.20 18.22
N GLN A 83 7.68 5.26 18.25
CA GLN A 83 8.02 6.01 19.45
C GLN A 83 6.94 7.02 19.86
N ASN A 84 6.05 7.42 18.96
CA ASN A 84 5.07 8.47 19.22
C ASN A 84 3.74 7.88 19.75
N PRO A 85 3.33 8.19 20.99
CA PRO A 85 2.13 7.60 21.60
C PRO A 85 0.80 8.08 20.98
N LYS A 86 0.83 9.09 20.10
CA LYS A 86 -0.35 9.57 19.36
C LYS A 86 -0.50 8.90 17.99
N VAL A 87 0.45 8.02 17.63
CA VAL A 87 0.45 7.28 16.38
C VAL A 87 0.26 5.81 16.68
N ALA A 88 -0.72 5.23 16.02
CA ALA A 88 -0.83 3.79 15.89
C ALA A 88 -0.55 3.41 14.43
N SER A 89 0.11 2.28 14.23
CA SER A 89 0.55 1.86 12.91
C SER A 89 0.34 0.36 12.72
N PHE A 90 -0.15 -0.04 11.57
CA PHE A 90 -0.20 -1.45 11.21
C PHE A 90 0.31 -1.67 9.79
N THR A 91 1.01 -2.77 9.57
CA THR A 91 1.38 -3.18 8.22
C THR A 91 0.18 -3.87 7.58
N LEU A 92 -0.27 -3.35 6.44
CA LEU A 92 -1.23 -4.05 5.59
C LEU A 92 -0.50 -5.08 4.73
N GLU A 93 -0.79 -6.35 5.00
CA GLU A 93 -0.27 -7.48 4.25
C GLU A 93 -1.25 -7.87 3.15
N ARG A 94 -0.70 -8.28 2.01
CA ARG A 94 -1.44 -8.79 0.87
C ARG A 94 -0.69 -9.96 0.25
N ASN A 95 -1.41 -10.83 -0.42
CA ASN A 95 -0.81 -11.79 -1.34
C ASN A 95 -0.14 -11.03 -2.50
N GLU A 96 1.20 -11.05 -2.54
CA GLU A 96 1.97 -10.25 -3.52
C GLU A 96 1.71 -10.65 -4.97
N ALA A 97 1.40 -11.91 -5.25
CA ALA A 97 1.02 -12.33 -6.60
C ALA A 97 -0.29 -11.68 -7.04
N LYS A 98 -1.32 -11.67 -6.17
CA LYS A 98 -2.58 -10.98 -6.43
C LYS A 98 -2.42 -9.46 -6.49
N ARG A 99 -1.63 -8.89 -5.58
CA ARG A 99 -1.38 -7.45 -5.50
C ARG A 99 -0.69 -6.95 -6.77
N GLN A 100 0.45 -7.54 -7.15
CA GLN A 100 1.21 -7.12 -8.32
C GLN A 100 0.42 -7.35 -9.61
N PHE A 101 -0.34 -8.44 -9.72
CA PHE A 101 -1.24 -8.63 -10.87
C PHE A 101 -2.35 -7.57 -10.92
N SER A 102 -2.93 -7.21 -9.78
CA SER A 102 -3.93 -6.13 -9.70
C SER A 102 -3.34 -4.77 -10.09
N VAL A 103 -2.11 -4.48 -9.70
CA VAL A 103 -1.38 -3.27 -10.09
C VAL A 103 -1.08 -3.26 -11.59
N PHE A 104 -0.55 -4.37 -12.12
CA PHE A 104 -0.35 -4.57 -13.55
C PHE A 104 -1.63 -4.31 -14.33
N HIS A 105 -2.71 -4.97 -13.93
CA HIS A 105 -4.02 -4.81 -14.54
C HIS A 105 -4.44 -3.33 -14.50
N ARG A 106 -4.47 -2.67 -13.34
CA ARG A 106 -5.12 -1.36 -13.24
C ARG A 106 -4.29 -0.16 -13.73
N PHE A 107 -2.97 -0.27 -13.75
CA PHE A 107 -2.10 0.91 -13.84
C PHE A 107 -1.01 0.84 -14.91
N THR A 108 -0.79 -0.31 -15.55
CA THR A 108 0.20 -0.38 -16.63
C THR A 108 -0.39 0.03 -17.97
N PRO A 109 0.43 0.59 -18.88
CA PRO A 109 -0.02 0.91 -20.23
C PRO A 109 -0.53 -0.32 -20.97
N ALA A 110 -1.50 -0.12 -21.86
CA ALA A 110 -1.92 -1.14 -22.81
C ALA A 110 -0.73 -1.65 -23.62
N GLY A 111 -0.69 -2.95 -23.87
CA GLY A 111 0.42 -3.62 -24.55
C GLY A 111 1.48 -4.21 -23.62
N THR A 112 1.53 -3.79 -22.35
CA THR A 112 2.48 -4.31 -21.35
C THR A 112 2.21 -5.78 -21.07
N GLU A 113 3.28 -6.57 -20.89
CA GLU A 113 3.21 -7.99 -20.56
C GLU A 113 3.53 -8.25 -19.08
N TYR A 114 2.99 -9.33 -18.52
CA TYR A 114 3.22 -9.76 -17.14
C TYR A 114 3.33 -11.29 -17.06
N ASP A 115 4.46 -11.79 -16.58
CA ASP A 115 4.72 -13.21 -16.41
C ASP A 115 4.27 -13.69 -15.02
N CYS A 116 3.24 -14.54 -14.97
CA CYS A 116 2.74 -15.13 -13.72
C CYS A 116 3.64 -16.24 -13.16
N SER A 117 4.55 -16.79 -13.96
CA SER A 117 5.47 -17.84 -13.50
C SER A 117 6.61 -17.31 -12.61
N ILE A 118 6.75 -15.99 -12.49
CA ILE A 118 7.72 -15.35 -11.60
C ILE A 118 7.19 -15.35 -10.16
N PRO A 119 7.92 -15.94 -9.19
CA PRO A 119 7.54 -15.84 -7.78
C PRO A 119 7.49 -14.38 -7.30
N ARG A 120 6.40 -14.01 -6.63
CA ARG A 120 6.18 -12.65 -6.11
C ARG A 120 6.35 -12.63 -4.61
N TYR A 121 7.41 -11.96 -4.15
CA TYR A 121 7.72 -11.79 -2.73
C TYR A 121 7.45 -10.35 -2.29
N ALA A 122 7.26 -10.17 -0.99
CA ALA A 122 7.14 -8.84 -0.41
C ALA A 122 8.45 -8.07 -0.61
N THR A 123 8.33 -6.77 -0.85
CA THR A 123 9.49 -5.89 -0.97
C THR A 123 10.27 -5.84 0.34
N GLU A 124 11.55 -5.45 0.29
CA GLU A 124 12.34 -5.27 1.50
C GLU A 124 11.70 -4.23 2.44
N PHE A 125 11.15 -3.14 1.88
CA PHE A 125 10.43 -2.12 2.64
C PHE A 125 9.21 -2.67 3.37
N ALA A 126 8.41 -3.50 2.71
CA ALA A 126 7.26 -4.18 3.33
C ALA A 126 7.71 -5.13 4.45
N ASN A 127 8.80 -5.88 4.24
CA ASN A 127 9.33 -6.78 5.26
C ASN A 127 9.86 -6.04 6.49
N VAL A 128 10.62 -4.95 6.29
CA VAL A 128 11.16 -4.12 7.38
C VAL A 128 10.04 -3.52 8.22
N SER A 129 8.94 -3.07 7.58
CA SER A 129 7.81 -2.42 8.27
C SER A 129 7.24 -3.26 9.42
N LYS A 130 7.22 -4.59 9.25
CA LYS A 130 6.65 -5.53 10.24
C LYS A 130 7.33 -5.44 11.61
N SER A 131 8.59 -5.01 11.68
CA SER A 131 9.33 -4.86 12.94
C SER A 131 9.12 -3.51 13.64
N TYR A 132 8.48 -2.56 12.96
CA TYR A 132 8.25 -1.22 13.46
C TYR A 132 6.78 -0.94 13.76
N THR A 133 5.86 -1.53 13.00
CA THR A 133 4.43 -1.31 13.19
C THR A 133 3.89 -2.04 14.43
N ASP A 134 2.79 -1.52 14.96
CA ASP A 134 2.13 -2.04 16.16
C ASP A 134 1.35 -3.33 15.92
N GLY A 135 0.83 -3.49 14.71
CA GLY A 135 0.06 -4.66 14.30
C GLY A 135 0.27 -5.03 12.85
N LEU A 136 -0.24 -6.21 12.49
CA LEU A 136 -0.31 -6.70 11.12
C LEU A 136 -1.76 -6.99 10.77
N ILE A 137 -2.21 -6.55 9.60
CA ILE A 137 -3.55 -6.85 9.08
C ILE A 137 -3.38 -7.47 7.69
N SER A 138 -3.77 -8.73 7.55
CA SER A 138 -3.86 -9.42 6.26
C SER A 138 -5.15 -9.03 5.58
N ILE A 139 -5.08 -8.38 4.41
CA ILE A 139 -6.28 -7.87 3.74
C ILE A 139 -7.17 -9.03 3.25
N GLU A 140 -6.58 -10.17 2.94
CA GLU A 140 -7.31 -11.36 2.51
C GLU A 140 -8.30 -11.84 3.57
N ASP A 141 -7.98 -11.65 4.86
CA ASP A 141 -8.86 -12.00 5.96
C ASP A 141 -10.04 -11.00 6.06
N CYS A 142 -9.80 -9.73 5.72
CA CYS A 142 -10.81 -8.68 5.72
C CYS A 142 -11.88 -8.88 4.65
N TRP A 143 -11.56 -9.57 3.55
CA TRP A 143 -12.46 -9.81 2.42
C TRP A 143 -13.27 -11.11 2.53
N THR A 144 -13.27 -11.76 3.69
CA THR A 144 -14.04 -12.99 3.94
C THR A 144 -15.52 -12.72 4.26
N GLY A 145 -16.07 -11.64 3.71
CA GLY A 145 -17.44 -11.17 3.97
C GLY A 145 -17.55 -10.29 5.22
N ALA A 146 -18.78 -10.09 5.68
CA ALA A 146 -19.07 -9.15 6.78
C ALA A 146 -18.31 -9.47 8.07
N ALA A 147 -18.11 -10.75 8.40
CA ALA A 147 -17.36 -11.14 9.61
C ALA A 147 -15.87 -10.73 9.53
N GLY A 148 -15.22 -10.97 8.39
CA GLY A 148 -13.83 -10.54 8.15
C GLY A 148 -13.68 -9.03 8.17
N ALA A 149 -14.60 -8.33 7.47
CA ALA A 149 -14.64 -6.87 7.44
C ALA A 149 -14.79 -6.27 8.85
N ALA A 150 -15.73 -6.78 9.65
CA ALA A 150 -15.95 -6.33 11.02
C ALA A 150 -14.72 -6.58 11.92
N SER A 151 -14.07 -7.75 11.78
CA SER A 151 -12.87 -8.07 12.53
C SER A 151 -11.72 -7.13 12.20
N CYS A 152 -11.48 -6.84 10.93
CA CYS A 152 -10.44 -5.90 10.52
C CYS A 152 -10.74 -4.46 10.95
N LEU A 153 -11.98 -4.01 10.83
CA LEU A 153 -12.37 -2.68 11.29
C LEU A 153 -12.18 -2.54 12.80
N SER A 154 -12.62 -3.55 13.56
CA SER A 154 -12.49 -3.56 15.03
C SER A 154 -11.04 -3.49 15.46
N LYS A 155 -10.17 -4.26 14.80
CA LYS A 155 -8.74 -4.23 15.07
C LYS A 155 -8.15 -2.85 14.79
N ALA A 156 -8.47 -2.24 13.66
CA ALA A 156 -7.97 -0.91 13.30
C ALA A 156 -8.43 0.18 14.28
N LEU A 157 -9.69 0.15 14.72
CA LEU A 157 -10.24 1.11 15.69
C LEU A 157 -9.65 0.91 17.10
N HIS A 158 -9.47 -0.34 17.52
CA HIS A 158 -8.87 -0.65 18.82
C HIS A 158 -7.45 -0.06 18.96
N GLU A 159 -6.66 -0.04 17.88
CA GLU A 159 -5.31 0.54 17.90
C GLU A 159 -5.27 2.03 18.28
N VAL A 160 -6.37 2.76 18.05
CA VAL A 160 -6.52 4.17 18.43
C VAL A 160 -7.43 4.40 19.64
N GLY A 161 -7.82 3.33 20.33
CA GLY A 161 -8.67 3.38 21.51
C GLY A 161 -10.15 3.66 21.20
N LEU A 162 -10.59 3.38 19.97
CA LEU A 162 -11.99 3.53 19.55
C LEU A 162 -12.72 2.18 19.56
N ASP A 163 -14.02 2.23 19.82
CA ASP A 163 -14.92 1.09 19.69
C ASP A 163 -15.50 1.00 18.27
N MET A 164 -15.99 -0.17 17.90
CA MET A 164 -16.77 -0.42 16.71
C MET A 164 -18.14 0.24 16.72
N GLU A 165 -18.78 0.45 17.87
CA GLU A 165 -20.15 0.97 18.01
C GLU A 165 -20.49 2.16 17.07
N PRO A 166 -19.64 3.21 16.91
CA PRO A 166 -19.94 4.35 16.04
C PRO A 166 -19.98 4.02 14.53
N MET A 167 -19.21 3.02 14.08
CA MET A 167 -19.15 2.61 12.66
C MET A 167 -20.04 1.40 12.37
N GLY A 168 -20.13 0.48 13.33
CA GLY A 168 -20.99 -0.70 13.38
C GLY A 168 -21.16 -1.41 12.04
N LYS A 169 -22.42 -1.65 11.70
CA LYS A 169 -22.80 -2.31 10.45
C LYS A 169 -22.43 -1.50 9.21
N ALA A 170 -22.54 -0.17 9.26
CA ALA A 170 -22.28 0.68 8.09
C ALA A 170 -20.80 0.61 7.65
N GLY A 171 -19.86 0.66 8.59
CA GLY A 171 -18.44 0.47 8.32
C GLY A 171 -18.12 -0.93 7.82
N THR A 172 -18.77 -1.94 8.40
CA THR A 172 -18.63 -3.34 7.96
C THR A 172 -19.13 -3.54 6.53
N ASP A 173 -20.29 -3.00 6.19
CA ASP A 173 -20.88 -3.09 4.84
C ASP A 173 -19.98 -2.37 3.81
N ALA A 174 -19.44 -1.19 4.17
CA ALA A 174 -18.52 -0.46 3.32
C ALA A 174 -17.21 -1.23 3.06
N MET A 175 -16.66 -1.90 4.07
CA MET A 175 -15.44 -2.71 3.96
C MET A 175 -15.66 -4.06 3.28
N ALA A 176 -16.83 -4.68 3.46
CA ALA A 176 -17.18 -5.92 2.77
C ALA A 176 -17.21 -5.74 1.24
N GLY A 177 -17.47 -4.50 0.80
CA GLY A 177 -17.37 -4.07 -0.59
C GLY A 177 -18.47 -4.65 -1.47
N THR A 178 -18.87 -3.90 -2.50
CA THR A 178 -19.53 -4.47 -3.67
C THR A 178 -18.43 -5.12 -4.52
N GLY A 179 -18.43 -6.46 -4.62
CA GLY A 179 -17.35 -7.21 -5.26
C GLY A 179 -16.88 -6.58 -6.57
N ILE A 180 -15.61 -6.14 -6.60
CA ILE A 180 -14.97 -5.72 -7.84
C ILE A 180 -15.01 -6.95 -8.74
N THR A 181 -15.67 -6.84 -9.89
CA THR A 181 -15.82 -7.93 -10.84
C THR A 181 -14.43 -8.35 -11.29
N HIS A 182 -13.91 -9.42 -10.70
CA HIS A 182 -12.63 -9.96 -11.08
C HIS A 182 -12.79 -10.50 -12.50
N THR A 183 -11.97 -10.02 -13.43
CA THR A 183 -11.72 -10.72 -14.68
C THR A 183 -11.45 -12.20 -14.34
N SER A 184 -12.05 -13.14 -15.07
CA SER A 184 -11.85 -14.59 -14.84
C SER A 184 -10.37 -15.01 -14.98
N LEU A 185 -9.56 -14.16 -15.60
CA LEU A 185 -8.15 -14.32 -15.83
C LEU A 185 -7.31 -13.65 -14.74
N SER A 186 -6.45 -14.44 -14.10
CA SER A 186 -5.48 -14.01 -13.09
C SER A 186 -4.31 -14.99 -13.00
N CYS A 187 -3.23 -14.61 -12.31
CA CYS A 187 -2.16 -15.56 -11.97
C CYS A 187 -2.63 -16.70 -11.05
N THR A 188 -3.78 -16.58 -10.37
CA THR A 188 -4.35 -17.69 -9.58
C THR A 188 -4.98 -18.74 -10.49
N THR A 189 -5.67 -18.32 -11.55
CA THR A 189 -6.30 -19.25 -12.50
C THR A 189 -5.31 -19.77 -13.55
N ASN A 190 -4.26 -19.00 -13.85
CA ASN A 190 -3.27 -19.29 -14.89
C ASN A 190 -1.85 -19.00 -14.38
N PRO A 191 -1.28 -19.83 -13.49
CA PRO A 191 -0.05 -19.51 -12.75
C PRO A 191 1.22 -19.50 -13.59
N THR A 192 1.19 -20.04 -14.82
CA THR A 192 2.36 -20.12 -15.71
C THR A 192 2.21 -19.28 -16.98
N SER A 193 1.12 -18.54 -17.11
CA SER A 193 0.82 -17.75 -18.31
C SER A 193 1.48 -16.38 -18.26
N ILE A 194 1.74 -15.83 -19.45
CA ILE A 194 2.05 -14.42 -19.64
C ILE A 194 0.75 -13.73 -20.04
N PHE A 195 0.44 -12.62 -19.37
CA PHE A 195 -0.71 -11.77 -19.69
C PHE A 195 -0.28 -10.50 -20.39
N LYS A 196 -1.08 -10.03 -21.33
CA LYS A 196 -0.91 -8.72 -21.99
C LYS A 196 -2.07 -7.81 -21.62
N ARG A 197 -1.75 -6.56 -21.23
CA ARG A 197 -2.73 -5.52 -20.92
C ARG A 197 -3.42 -5.04 -22.19
N LEU A 198 -4.74 -4.98 -22.19
CA LEU A 198 -5.54 -4.46 -23.30
C LEU A 198 -5.95 -3.00 -23.05
N ALA A 199 -6.30 -2.28 -24.11
CA ALA A 199 -6.70 -0.87 -24.04
C ALA A 199 -8.09 -0.65 -23.38
N ASN A 200 -8.93 -1.68 -23.33
CA ASN A 200 -10.27 -1.66 -22.74
C ASN A 200 -10.27 -2.04 -21.26
N ASP A 201 -9.11 -1.99 -20.62
CA ASP A 201 -8.90 -2.41 -19.26
C ASP A 201 -9.06 -3.92 -18.95
N ASP A 202 -8.98 -4.79 -19.95
CA ASP A 202 -8.88 -6.25 -19.77
C ASP A 202 -7.45 -6.79 -19.91
N VAL A 203 -7.30 -8.10 -19.77
CA VAL A 203 -6.08 -8.86 -20.04
C VAL A 203 -6.35 -10.06 -20.93
N GLN A 204 -5.36 -10.45 -21.72
CA GLN A 204 -5.39 -11.70 -22.49
C GLN A 204 -4.15 -12.54 -22.23
N VAL A 205 -4.26 -13.86 -22.34
CA VAL A 205 -3.10 -14.76 -22.31
C VAL A 205 -2.34 -14.60 -23.62
N VAL A 206 -1.02 -14.39 -23.53
CA VAL A 206 -0.12 -14.34 -24.69
C VAL A 206 0.10 -15.77 -25.19
N ASN A 207 -0.08 -15.99 -26.49
CA ASN A 207 0.16 -17.30 -27.10
C ASN A 207 1.67 -17.49 -27.29
N PRO A 208 2.25 -18.66 -26.97
CA PRO A 208 3.69 -18.91 -27.16
C PRO A 208 4.24 -18.59 -28.57
N LYS A 209 3.37 -18.63 -29.59
CA LYS A 209 3.72 -18.29 -30.98
C LYS A 209 3.97 -16.79 -31.22
N ASP A 210 3.48 -15.92 -30.33
CA ASP A 210 3.59 -14.46 -30.45
C ASP A 210 4.92 -13.91 -29.90
N HIS A 211 5.75 -14.73 -29.23
CA HIS A 211 7.08 -14.35 -28.75
C HIS A 211 8.18 -14.31 -29.83
N SER A 212 7.84 -14.55 -31.10
CA SER A 212 8.82 -14.59 -32.21
C SER A 212 9.46 -13.22 -32.51
N TRP A 213 8.89 -12.12 -32.03
CA TRP A 213 9.37 -10.75 -32.27
C TRP A 213 10.43 -10.25 -31.28
N ARG A 214 10.68 -10.94 -30.16
CA ARG A 214 11.68 -10.51 -29.15
C ARG A 214 13.15 -10.63 -29.61
N LYS A 215 13.42 -11.05 -30.86
CA LYS A 215 14.78 -11.15 -31.43
C LYS A 215 15.23 -9.92 -32.22
N SER A 216 14.38 -8.94 -32.44
CA SER A 216 14.75 -7.71 -33.15
C SER A 216 13.99 -6.54 -32.55
N ASP A 217 14.71 -5.67 -31.83
CA ASP A 217 14.65 -4.21 -31.98
C ASP A 217 14.99 -3.51 -30.66
N HIS A 218 16.28 -3.28 -30.46
CA HIS A 218 16.76 -2.18 -29.64
C HIS A 218 16.48 -0.86 -30.35
N HIS A 219 15.27 -0.30 -30.27
CA HIS A 219 15.03 1.08 -30.68
C HIS A 219 14.20 1.84 -29.64
N ASN A 220 14.76 3.00 -29.28
CA ASN A 220 14.30 3.93 -28.27
C ASN A 220 12.85 4.38 -28.50
N ALA A 221 12.04 4.35 -27.45
CA ALA A 221 10.84 5.17 -27.33
C ALA A 221 10.81 5.76 -25.91
N PHE A 222 11.64 6.77 -25.69
CA PHE A 222 11.50 7.70 -24.57
C PHE A 222 10.72 8.89 -25.10
N GLU A 223 9.39 8.87 -24.97
CA GLU A 223 8.59 10.08 -25.17
C GLU A 223 7.32 10.03 -24.31
N GLY A 224 7.21 10.99 -23.40
CA GLY A 224 5.94 11.51 -22.86
C GLY A 224 5.16 10.61 -21.90
N LEU A 225 5.61 10.48 -20.65
CA LEU A 225 4.70 10.18 -19.54
C LEU A 225 4.57 11.42 -18.65
N THR A 226 3.44 12.09 -18.78
CA THR A 226 2.91 13.02 -17.79
C THR A 226 2.77 12.30 -16.45
N PHE A 227 3.23 12.96 -15.37
CA PHE A 227 3.02 12.52 -13.99
C PHE A 227 1.53 12.47 -13.70
N ASP A 228 0.96 11.26 -13.72
CA ASP A 228 -0.35 10.97 -13.16
C ASP A 228 -0.09 10.28 -11.81
N GLU A 229 -0.23 11.04 -10.73
CA GLU A 229 -0.02 10.58 -9.35
C GLU A 229 -1.16 9.63 -8.95
N LYS A 230 -1.15 8.41 -9.49
CA LYS A 230 -2.01 7.32 -9.02
C LYS A 230 -1.29 6.63 -7.87
N VAL A 231 -1.65 7.04 -6.66
CA VAL A 231 -1.22 6.46 -5.39
C VAL A 231 -1.40 4.94 -5.45
N GLU A 232 -0.27 4.25 -5.46
CA GLU A 232 -0.19 2.81 -5.63
C GLU A 232 -0.85 2.06 -4.45
N ASP A 233 -1.56 0.97 -4.75
CA ASP A 233 -2.02 0.01 -3.75
C ASP A 233 -0.86 -0.96 -3.41
N VAL A 234 0.21 -0.42 -2.83
CA VAL A 234 1.39 -1.17 -2.34
C VAL A 234 1.14 -1.64 -0.92
N SER A 235 1.64 -2.81 -0.56
CA SER A 235 1.75 -3.19 0.85
C SER A 235 2.67 -2.18 1.55
N GLY A 236 2.14 -1.54 2.59
CA GLY A 236 2.83 -0.50 3.36
C GLY A 236 2.17 -0.30 4.72
N PRO A 237 2.89 0.30 5.68
CA PRO A 237 2.32 0.71 6.95
C PRO A 237 1.17 1.70 6.71
N THR A 238 0.03 1.41 7.31
CA THR A 238 -1.06 2.36 7.49
C THR A 238 -0.93 2.96 8.88
N LEU A 239 -0.97 4.29 8.94
CA LEU A 239 -0.86 5.07 10.14
C LEU A 239 -2.24 5.59 10.50
N VAL A 240 -2.63 5.44 11.75
CA VAL A 240 -3.83 6.03 12.31
C VAL A 240 -3.42 6.90 13.49
N LEU A 241 -3.87 8.14 13.50
CA LEU A 241 -3.44 9.15 14.45
C LEU A 241 -4.57 9.45 15.42
N SER A 242 -4.26 9.45 16.71
CA SER A 242 -5.23 9.64 17.80
C SER A 242 -4.83 10.78 18.72
N HIS A 243 -5.85 11.40 19.34
CA HIS A 243 -5.67 12.43 20.36
C HIS A 243 -5.38 11.83 21.75
N THR A 244 -5.67 10.54 21.98
CA THR A 244 -5.44 9.90 23.28
C THR A 244 -3.98 9.45 23.43
N THR A 245 -3.39 9.74 24.59
CA THR A 245 -2.13 9.11 24.98
C THR A 245 -2.37 7.60 25.07
N ARG A 246 -1.75 6.82 24.18
CA ARG A 246 -1.71 5.36 24.26
C ARG A 246 -1.58 4.94 25.71
N ALA A 247 -2.57 4.21 26.23
CA ALA A 247 -2.50 3.69 27.59
C ALA A 247 -1.17 2.94 27.72
N SER A 248 -0.34 3.40 28.67
CA SER A 248 0.97 2.82 28.97
C SER A 248 0.86 1.29 28.96
N ARG A 249 1.63 0.64 28.08
CA ARG A 249 1.78 -0.83 28.06
C ARG A 249 2.24 -1.25 29.45
N ARG A 250 1.30 -1.67 30.31
CA ARG A 250 1.64 -2.33 31.56
C ARG A 250 2.22 -3.69 31.20
N SER A 251 3.53 -3.80 31.40
CA SER A 251 4.28 -5.05 31.57
C SER A 251 3.69 -5.94 32.64
#